data_AF-A0A2N5XAK5-F1
#
_entry.id   AF-A0A2N5XAK5-F1
#
_cell.length_a   1.000
_cell.length_b   1.000
_cell.length_c   1.000
_cell.angle_alpha   90.00
_cell.angle_beta   90.00
_cell.angle_gamma   90.00
#
_symmetry.space_group_name_H-M   'P 1'
#
loop_
_entity.id
_entity.type
_entity.pdbx_description
1 polymer ?
#
loop_
_entity_poly.entity_id
_entity_poly.type
_entity_poly.pdbx_seq_one_letter_code
_entity_poly.pdbx_strand_id
1 'polypeptide(L)'
;LLAADPLESALPARMPVVGDWADPALLPHLMLRQGGALPAGAVRHVVTMLALSEPGDPYPGVAVVKEVCDPESLTGFAWALFEGWRQAGMPSKDSWALNALGLLGDDGTVRRLDPLVRAWPGQGAHHRAVQALDVLAAIGTDTALLHLHGIAQRVKFKALKARAQEKIAQVAEGLGLTGEQLADRLVPDFGLDADGSTVIDYGPRRFTVGFDEQLRPYVLDEAGKRRKSLPVPGVRDDAELAPAARKHFSQLKKEVRTAAADQVRRFEAAMVTQRVWTAAEFQDLFVRHPLLWHLVRRLVWLGESAGKATAFRVAEDRTYADVEDETLLLPGDATVRLAHPLHLAGSLDAWSELFADYEILQPFPQLGRPVHALTGEEAAGHRLTRFEGAKVPTGKLLGLQRRGWERGTPEDNGVERWLSRRLGPDCYVVVAPDEGIAVGMVDTFPEQVLETVWLDTRPGDYWPSREHPLRFGDLDPVTASEVLADLTELTSA
;
A
#
# COMPACT_ATOMS: atom_id res chain seq x y z
N LEU A 1 -13.01 -18.42 45.92
CA LEU A 1 -13.63 -18.45 44.58
C LEU A 1 -12.70 -19.28 43.70
N LEU A 2 -13.06 -20.54 43.42
CA LEU A 2 -12.35 -21.36 42.45
C LEU A 2 -12.49 -20.68 41.09
N ALA A 3 -11.38 -20.36 40.43
CA ALA A 3 -11.42 -19.84 39.06
C ALA A 3 -12.06 -20.94 38.19
N ALA A 4 -13.20 -20.64 37.57
CA ALA A 4 -13.85 -21.55 36.63
C ALA A 4 -12.90 -21.80 35.45
N ASP A 5 -12.90 -23.02 34.92
CA ASP A 5 -12.09 -23.37 33.74
C ASP A 5 -12.51 -22.45 32.57
N PRO A 6 -11.58 -21.68 31.97
CA PRO A 6 -11.87 -20.83 30.83
C PRO A 6 -12.56 -21.57 29.66
N LEU A 7 -12.29 -22.86 29.49
CA LEU A 7 -12.92 -23.70 28.47
C LEU A 7 -14.40 -23.96 28.76
N GLU A 8 -14.79 -24.02 30.03
CA GLU A 8 -16.20 -24.21 30.42
C GLU A 8 -16.93 -22.87 30.52
N SER A 9 -16.28 -21.83 31.04
CA SER A 9 -16.91 -20.51 31.23
C SER A 9 -17.13 -19.74 29.93
N ALA A 10 -16.40 -20.07 28.87
CA ALA A 10 -16.55 -19.43 27.54
C ALA A 10 -17.65 -20.08 26.67
N LEU A 11 -18.31 -21.16 27.13
CA LEU A 11 -19.34 -21.83 26.34
C LEU A 11 -20.66 -21.03 26.34
N PRO A 12 -21.28 -20.81 25.17
CA PRO A 12 -22.57 -20.16 25.09
C PRO A 12 -23.68 -21.09 25.58
N ALA A 13 -24.81 -20.50 25.99
CA ALA A 13 -26.00 -21.26 26.38
C ALA A 13 -26.57 -22.14 25.26
N ARG A 14 -26.27 -21.82 24.00
CA ARG A 14 -26.65 -22.59 22.81
C ARG A 14 -25.46 -22.78 21.90
N MET A 15 -25.10 -24.04 21.64
CA MET A 15 -24.01 -24.40 20.74
C MET A 15 -24.34 -24.07 19.28
N PRO A 16 -23.35 -23.64 18.48
CA PRO A 16 -23.53 -23.37 17.07
C PRO A 16 -23.85 -24.66 16.31
N VAL A 17 -24.76 -24.56 15.34
CA VAL A 17 -25.07 -25.66 14.43
C VAL A 17 -24.27 -25.45 13.16
N VAL A 18 -23.21 -26.24 13.01
CA VAL A 18 -22.34 -26.24 11.83
C VAL A 18 -23.08 -26.90 10.67
N GLY A 19 -23.01 -26.30 9.47
CA GLY A 19 -23.62 -26.87 8.26
C GLY A 19 -22.88 -28.08 7.72
N ASP A 20 -23.59 -28.92 6.95
CA ASP A 20 -23.05 -30.15 6.34
C ASP A 20 -21.86 -29.92 5.39
N TRP A 21 -21.67 -28.67 4.96
CA TRP A 21 -20.54 -28.24 4.14
C TRP A 21 -19.17 -28.35 4.86
N ALA A 22 -19.17 -28.46 6.19
CA ALA A 22 -17.96 -28.57 7.02
C ALA A 22 -17.70 -29.99 7.54
N ASP A 23 -17.98 -31.02 6.74
CA ASP A 23 -17.74 -32.42 7.13
C ASP A 23 -16.24 -32.69 7.31
N PRO A 24 -15.77 -33.08 8.50
CA PRO A 24 -14.37 -33.44 8.74
C PRO A 24 -13.81 -34.54 7.86
N ALA A 25 -14.65 -35.40 7.29
CA ALA A 25 -14.19 -36.43 6.36
C ALA A 25 -13.71 -35.86 5.01
N LEU A 26 -14.15 -34.65 4.66
CA LEU A 26 -13.81 -33.96 3.40
C LEU A 26 -12.72 -32.88 3.60
N LEU A 27 -12.34 -32.60 4.85
CA LEU A 27 -11.32 -31.60 5.18
C LEU A 27 -9.92 -32.21 5.23
N PRO A 28 -8.87 -31.45 4.91
CA PRO A 28 -7.49 -31.88 5.09
C PRO A 28 -7.22 -32.35 6.53
N HIS A 29 -6.36 -33.35 6.69
CA HIS A 29 -5.99 -33.85 8.01
C HIS A 29 -5.23 -32.78 8.79
N LEU A 30 -5.68 -32.50 10.01
CA LEU A 30 -4.91 -31.75 10.99
C LEU A 30 -3.84 -32.67 11.58
N MET A 31 -2.58 -32.29 11.43
CA MET A 31 -1.44 -33.08 11.86
C MET A 31 -0.97 -32.59 13.22
N LEU A 32 -0.63 -33.51 14.12
CA LEU A 32 0.03 -33.17 15.38
C LEU A 32 1.51 -32.87 15.11
N ARG A 33 2.11 -31.93 15.85
CA ARG A 33 3.55 -31.62 15.74
C ARG A 33 4.45 -32.82 16.03
N GLN A 34 4.00 -33.73 16.89
CA GLN A 34 4.71 -34.96 17.25
C GLN A 34 4.48 -36.11 16.25
N GLY A 35 3.71 -35.86 15.17
CA GLY A 35 3.33 -36.85 14.18
C GLY A 35 1.95 -37.47 14.42
N GLY A 36 1.32 -37.92 13.34
CA GLY A 36 -0.04 -38.47 13.34
C GLY A 36 -1.13 -37.42 13.10
N ALA A 37 -2.28 -37.88 12.59
CA ALA A 37 -3.43 -37.03 12.31
C ALA A 37 -4.42 -37.03 13.50
N LEU A 38 -5.06 -35.89 13.73
CA LEU A 38 -6.17 -35.80 14.68
C LEU A 38 -7.33 -36.72 14.25
N PRO A 39 -7.91 -37.51 15.16
CA PRO A 39 -9.09 -38.32 14.85
C PRO A 39 -10.27 -37.46 14.40
N ALA A 40 -11.13 -37.98 13.53
CA ALA A 40 -12.28 -37.25 12.97
C ALA A 40 -13.21 -36.63 14.04
N GLY A 41 -13.39 -37.29 15.19
CA GLY A 41 -14.14 -36.73 16.32
C GLY A 41 -13.49 -35.48 16.91
N ALA A 42 -12.16 -35.46 17.04
CA ALA A 42 -11.43 -34.29 17.49
C ALA A 42 -11.50 -33.15 16.46
N VAL A 43 -11.43 -33.48 15.16
CA VAL A 43 -11.61 -32.48 14.09
C VAL A 43 -13.00 -31.84 14.15
N ARG A 44 -14.08 -32.59 14.45
CA ARG A 44 -15.42 -32.00 14.70
C ARG A 44 -15.37 -30.95 15.81
N HIS A 45 -14.68 -31.23 16.90
CA HIS A 45 -14.53 -30.27 18.00
C HIS A 45 -13.75 -29.03 17.57
N VAL A 46 -12.68 -29.17 16.77
CA VAL A 46 -11.95 -28.01 16.22
C VAL A 46 -12.89 -27.14 15.37
N VAL A 47 -13.70 -27.73 14.50
CA VAL A 47 -14.70 -26.98 13.71
C VAL A 47 -15.69 -26.25 14.63
N THR A 48 -16.18 -26.89 15.68
CA THR A 48 -17.05 -26.25 16.68
C THR A 48 -16.35 -25.11 17.40
N MET A 49 -15.09 -25.27 17.82
CA MET A 49 -14.30 -24.21 18.46
C MET A 49 -14.14 -22.98 17.56
N LEU A 50 -13.91 -23.19 16.25
CA LEU A 50 -13.86 -22.11 15.27
C LEU A 50 -15.23 -21.44 15.08
N ALA A 51 -16.31 -22.21 15.08
CA ALA A 51 -17.67 -21.69 15.00
C ALA A 51 -18.11 -20.93 16.27
N LEU A 52 -17.49 -21.23 17.42
CA LEU A 52 -17.68 -20.51 18.68
C LEU A 52 -16.87 -19.21 18.76
N SER A 53 -15.85 -19.05 17.92
CA SER A 53 -14.92 -17.93 18.01
C SER A 53 -15.46 -16.66 17.37
N GLU A 54 -15.42 -15.54 18.09
CA GLU A 54 -15.79 -14.23 17.58
C GLU A 54 -14.54 -13.40 17.21
N PRO A 55 -14.64 -12.42 16.30
CA PRO A 55 -13.53 -11.51 16.01
C PRO A 55 -13.05 -10.78 17.26
N GLY A 56 -11.78 -10.98 17.64
CA GLY A 56 -11.18 -10.38 18.84
C GLY A 56 -11.41 -11.18 20.14
N ASP A 57 -12.28 -12.19 20.13
CA ASP A 57 -12.56 -13.07 21.27
C ASP A 57 -12.60 -14.55 20.82
N PRO A 58 -11.45 -15.15 20.49
CA PRO A 58 -11.40 -16.54 20.06
C PRO A 58 -11.67 -17.48 21.23
N TYR A 59 -12.39 -18.57 20.96
CA TYR A 59 -12.63 -19.59 21.98
C TYR A 59 -11.29 -20.16 22.49
N PRO A 60 -11.04 -20.24 23.82
CA PRO A 60 -9.71 -20.56 24.35
C PRO A 60 -9.12 -21.89 23.87
N GLY A 61 -9.96 -22.87 23.52
CA GLY A 61 -9.52 -24.15 22.97
C GLY A 61 -8.77 -24.04 21.63
N VAL A 62 -8.98 -22.97 20.86
CA VAL A 62 -8.23 -22.73 19.62
C VAL A 62 -6.74 -22.53 19.89
N ALA A 63 -6.37 -21.89 21.00
CA ALA A 63 -4.96 -21.71 21.38
C ALA A 63 -4.27 -23.07 21.63
N VAL A 64 -4.95 -23.99 22.31
CA VAL A 64 -4.46 -25.37 22.55
C VAL A 64 -4.25 -26.10 21.23
N VAL A 65 -5.20 -25.98 20.29
CA VAL A 65 -5.08 -26.59 18.96
C VAL A 65 -3.85 -26.06 18.20
N LYS A 66 -3.61 -24.73 18.25
CA LYS A 66 -2.43 -24.09 17.62
C LYS A 66 -1.10 -24.55 18.23
N GLU A 67 -1.10 -24.84 19.52
CA GLU A 67 0.08 -25.34 20.23
C GLU A 67 0.43 -26.77 19.81
N VAL A 68 -0.56 -27.67 19.73
CA VAL A 68 -0.31 -29.10 19.50
C VAL A 68 -0.26 -29.52 18.03
N CYS A 69 -0.88 -28.76 17.14
CA CYS A 69 -0.94 -29.08 15.71
C CYS A 69 0.15 -28.38 14.89
N ASP A 70 0.52 -29.03 13.79
CA ASP A 70 1.42 -28.49 12.78
C ASP A 70 0.81 -27.24 12.10
N PRO A 71 1.53 -26.11 12.03
CA PRO A 71 1.03 -24.87 11.45
C PRO A 71 0.59 -24.99 9.99
N GLU A 72 1.33 -25.71 9.15
CA GLU A 72 1.00 -25.86 7.72
C GLU A 72 -0.33 -26.61 7.56
N SER A 73 -0.53 -27.68 8.34
CA SER A 73 -1.78 -28.42 8.35
C SER A 73 -2.97 -27.58 8.83
N LEU A 74 -2.78 -26.71 9.83
CA LEU A 74 -3.81 -25.79 10.34
C LEU A 74 -4.24 -24.77 9.28
N THR A 75 -3.26 -24.17 8.60
CA THR A 75 -3.50 -23.22 7.51
C THR A 75 -4.23 -23.90 6.34
N GLY A 76 -3.77 -25.08 5.92
CA GLY A 76 -4.42 -25.86 4.85
C GLY A 76 -5.87 -26.23 5.20
N PHE A 77 -6.10 -26.65 6.44
CA PHE A 77 -7.43 -26.95 6.97
C PHE A 77 -8.35 -25.72 6.98
N ALA A 78 -7.90 -24.59 7.53
CA ALA A 78 -8.69 -23.36 7.59
C ALA A 78 -9.07 -22.86 6.20
N TRP A 79 -8.14 -22.92 5.25
CA TRP A 79 -8.43 -22.57 3.86
C TRP A 79 -9.49 -23.50 3.23
N ALA A 80 -9.37 -24.81 3.43
CA ALA A 80 -10.34 -25.77 2.89
C ALA A 80 -11.74 -25.55 3.48
N LEU A 81 -11.82 -25.25 4.77
CA LEU A 81 -13.07 -24.91 5.45
C LEU A 81 -13.72 -23.64 4.85
N PHE A 82 -12.92 -22.59 4.64
CA PHE A 82 -13.39 -21.38 3.96
C PHE A 82 -13.90 -21.66 2.54
N GLU A 83 -13.21 -22.49 1.75
CA GLU A 83 -13.67 -22.87 0.42
C GLU A 83 -14.95 -23.71 0.45
N GLY A 84 -15.10 -24.62 1.43
CA GLY A 84 -16.35 -25.36 1.65
C GLY A 84 -17.53 -24.41 1.90
N TRP A 85 -17.34 -23.42 2.77
CA TRP A 85 -18.33 -22.37 3.02
C TRP A 85 -18.65 -21.56 1.75
N ARG A 86 -17.63 -21.26 0.93
CA ARG A 86 -17.82 -20.56 -0.34
C ARG A 86 -18.65 -21.35 -1.35
N GLN A 87 -18.34 -22.63 -1.51
CA GLN A 87 -19.05 -23.53 -2.40
C GLN A 87 -20.50 -23.75 -1.98
N ALA A 88 -20.78 -23.70 -0.67
CA ALA A 88 -22.14 -23.71 -0.12
C ALA A 88 -22.93 -22.40 -0.31
N GLY A 89 -22.39 -21.42 -1.06
CA GLY A 89 -23.05 -20.15 -1.33
C GLY A 89 -22.80 -19.07 -0.26
N MET A 90 -21.82 -19.28 0.63
CA MET A 90 -21.45 -18.35 1.69
C MET A 90 -22.63 -17.95 2.61
N PRO A 91 -23.32 -18.93 3.24
CA PRO A 91 -24.45 -18.64 4.13
C PRO A 91 -24.02 -17.72 5.27
N SER A 92 -24.78 -16.63 5.50
CA SER A 92 -24.39 -15.56 6.44
C SER A 92 -24.27 -16.02 7.90
N LYS A 93 -25.05 -17.03 8.31
CA LYS A 93 -24.98 -17.62 9.66
C LYS A 93 -23.64 -18.33 9.95
N ASP A 94 -22.90 -18.65 8.89
CA ASP A 94 -21.64 -19.41 8.95
C ASP A 94 -20.44 -18.52 8.57
N SER A 95 -20.56 -17.19 8.69
CA SER A 95 -19.49 -16.24 8.36
C SER A 95 -18.22 -16.43 9.21
N TRP A 96 -18.30 -17.19 10.31
CA TRP A 96 -17.17 -17.63 11.13
C TRP A 96 -16.13 -18.41 10.32
N ALA A 97 -16.51 -19.06 9.22
CA ALA A 97 -15.56 -19.76 8.33
C ALA A 97 -14.52 -18.81 7.71
N LEU A 98 -14.92 -17.57 7.41
CA LEU A 98 -13.99 -16.52 6.99
C LEU A 98 -13.13 -16.05 8.17
N ASN A 99 -13.72 -15.87 9.36
CA ASN A 99 -12.97 -15.46 10.56
C ASN A 99 -11.90 -16.49 10.97
N ALA A 100 -12.14 -17.78 10.74
CA ALA A 100 -11.19 -18.84 11.03
C ALA A 100 -9.84 -18.66 10.30
N LEU A 101 -9.83 -18.02 9.12
CA LEU A 101 -8.61 -17.64 8.43
C LEU A 101 -7.76 -16.64 9.24
N GLY A 102 -8.40 -15.78 10.04
CA GLY A 102 -7.69 -14.85 10.92
C GLY A 102 -6.97 -15.54 12.09
N LEU A 103 -7.50 -16.69 12.52
CA LEU A 103 -6.96 -17.44 13.66
C LEU A 103 -5.85 -18.41 13.28
N LEU A 104 -5.97 -19.02 12.09
CA LEU A 104 -5.15 -20.14 11.63
C LEU A 104 -4.40 -19.89 10.31
N GLY A 105 -4.67 -18.75 9.65
CA GLY A 105 -4.04 -18.39 8.39
C GLY A 105 -2.64 -17.81 8.55
N ASP A 106 -1.94 -17.78 7.42
CA ASP A 106 -0.56 -17.32 7.26
C ASP A 106 -0.44 -16.37 6.05
N ASP A 107 0.78 -16.03 5.64
CA ASP A 107 1.01 -15.21 4.46
C ASP A 107 0.52 -15.87 3.15
N GLY A 108 0.51 -17.20 3.08
CA GLY A 108 -0.11 -17.93 1.97
C GLY A 108 -1.62 -17.67 1.89
N THR A 109 -2.28 -17.63 3.03
CA THR A 109 -3.71 -17.30 3.17
C THR A 109 -3.98 -15.86 2.76
N VAL A 110 -3.18 -14.91 3.22
CA VAL A 110 -3.26 -13.48 2.82
C VAL A 110 -3.22 -13.33 1.30
N ARG A 111 -2.22 -13.95 0.66
CA ARG A 111 -2.00 -13.87 -0.79
C ARG A 111 -3.18 -14.42 -1.61
N ARG A 112 -3.88 -15.42 -1.08
CA ARG A 112 -5.06 -16.02 -1.72
C ARG A 112 -6.35 -15.25 -1.42
N LEU A 113 -6.44 -14.62 -0.25
CA LEU A 113 -7.61 -13.86 0.19
C LEU A 113 -7.67 -12.46 -0.47
N ASP A 114 -6.56 -11.73 -0.59
CA ASP A 114 -6.51 -10.35 -1.12
C ASP A 114 -7.26 -10.17 -2.47
N PRO A 115 -7.08 -11.03 -3.49
CA PRO A 115 -7.82 -10.91 -4.75
C PRO A 115 -9.34 -11.03 -4.57
N LEU A 116 -9.80 -11.86 -3.62
CA LEU A 116 -11.22 -12.02 -3.29
C LEU A 116 -11.77 -10.76 -2.64
N VAL A 117 -11.05 -10.18 -1.67
CA VAL A 117 -11.43 -8.94 -0.99
C VAL A 117 -11.64 -7.80 -1.98
N ARG A 118 -10.75 -7.69 -2.98
CA ARG A 118 -10.84 -6.67 -4.03
C ARG A 118 -12.01 -6.88 -4.99
N ALA A 119 -12.44 -8.13 -5.21
CA ALA A 119 -13.49 -8.48 -6.15
C ALA A 119 -14.90 -8.40 -5.54
N TRP A 120 -15.07 -8.79 -4.27
CA TRP A 120 -16.37 -8.95 -3.62
C TRP A 120 -17.29 -7.72 -3.65
N PRO A 121 -16.82 -6.47 -3.48
CA PRO A 121 -17.70 -5.32 -3.60
C PRO A 121 -18.36 -5.21 -4.99
N GLY A 122 -17.65 -5.59 -6.06
CA GLY A 122 -18.21 -5.63 -7.42
C GLY A 122 -19.19 -6.79 -7.65
N GLN A 123 -19.25 -7.74 -6.72
CA GLN A 123 -20.14 -8.91 -6.75
C GLN A 123 -21.30 -8.77 -5.76
N GLY A 124 -21.51 -7.58 -5.17
CA GLY A 124 -22.54 -7.34 -4.15
C GLY A 124 -22.21 -7.88 -2.75
N ALA A 125 -20.99 -8.37 -2.52
CA ALA A 125 -20.55 -8.98 -1.26
C ALA A 125 -19.74 -8.01 -0.37
N HIS A 126 -20.17 -6.74 -0.28
CA HIS A 126 -19.44 -5.68 0.43
C HIS A 126 -19.10 -6.02 1.89
N HIS A 127 -20.06 -6.58 2.63
CA HIS A 127 -19.88 -6.95 4.03
C HIS A 127 -18.76 -7.99 4.23
N ARG A 128 -18.58 -8.92 3.27
CA ARG A 128 -17.52 -9.94 3.30
C ARG A 128 -16.15 -9.32 3.06
N ALA A 129 -16.08 -8.35 2.15
CA ALA A 129 -14.86 -7.61 1.91
C ALA A 129 -14.42 -6.85 3.16
N VAL A 130 -15.35 -6.19 3.85
CA VAL A 130 -15.08 -5.53 5.14
C VAL A 130 -14.61 -6.54 6.20
N GLN A 131 -15.34 -7.65 6.37
CA GLN A 131 -14.97 -8.71 7.32
C GLN A 131 -13.58 -9.30 7.04
N ALA A 132 -13.21 -9.47 5.77
CA ALA A 132 -11.88 -9.96 5.44
C ALA A 132 -10.76 -8.96 5.74
N LEU A 133 -11.05 -7.66 5.86
CA LEU A 133 -10.06 -6.72 6.41
C LEU A 133 -9.81 -6.99 7.90
N ASP A 134 -10.82 -7.44 8.65
CA ASP A 134 -10.63 -7.91 10.04
C ASP A 134 -9.76 -9.16 10.07
N VAL A 135 -9.97 -10.09 9.13
CA VAL A 135 -9.13 -11.30 8.97
C VAL A 135 -7.68 -10.94 8.69
N LEU A 136 -7.39 -10.03 7.75
CA LEU A 136 -6.02 -9.61 7.46
C LEU A 136 -5.35 -8.96 8.67
N ALA A 137 -6.07 -8.09 9.39
CA ALA A 137 -5.56 -7.49 10.62
C ALA A 137 -5.29 -8.53 11.72
N ALA A 138 -6.14 -9.57 11.83
CA ALA A 138 -5.99 -10.64 12.82
C ALA A 138 -4.84 -11.60 12.51
N ILE A 139 -4.54 -11.88 11.23
CA ILE A 139 -3.33 -12.63 10.85
C ILE A 139 -2.09 -11.87 11.31
N GLY A 140 -2.08 -10.54 11.16
CA GLY A 140 -1.14 -9.65 11.83
C GLY A 140 0.34 -9.78 11.41
N THR A 141 0.65 -10.57 10.38
CA THR A 141 1.99 -10.64 9.80
C THR A 141 2.31 -9.40 8.98
N ASP A 142 3.59 -9.13 8.73
CA ASP A 142 4.01 -7.97 7.93
C ASP A 142 3.39 -8.01 6.53
N THR A 143 3.33 -9.19 5.92
CA THR A 143 2.64 -9.43 4.65
C THR A 143 1.15 -9.09 4.74
N ALA A 144 0.45 -9.50 5.82
CA ALA A 144 -0.97 -9.19 6.00
C ALA A 144 -1.23 -7.68 6.10
N LEU A 145 -0.41 -6.98 6.89
CA LEU A 145 -0.51 -5.53 7.07
C LEU A 145 -0.13 -4.77 5.79
N LEU A 146 0.87 -5.24 5.03
CA LEU A 146 1.23 -4.68 3.72
C LEU A 146 0.07 -4.81 2.72
N HIS A 147 -0.57 -5.98 2.66
CA HIS A 147 -1.74 -6.19 1.82
C HIS A 147 -2.92 -5.30 2.23
N LEU A 148 -3.19 -5.21 3.54
CA LEU A 148 -4.23 -4.34 4.09
C LEU A 148 -3.97 -2.86 3.74
N HIS A 149 -2.73 -2.39 3.87
CA HIS A 149 -2.33 -1.05 3.45
C HIS A 149 -2.51 -0.85 1.94
N GLY A 150 -2.11 -1.84 1.13
CA GLY A 150 -2.33 -1.82 -0.33
C GLY A 150 -3.81 -1.75 -0.71
N ILE A 151 -4.72 -2.31 0.09
CA ILE A 151 -6.18 -2.14 -0.09
C ILE A 151 -6.59 -0.71 0.29
N ALA A 152 -6.13 -0.22 1.44
CA ALA A 152 -6.40 1.13 1.95
C ALA A 152 -5.97 2.25 0.98
N GLN A 153 -4.96 2.01 0.15
CA GLN A 153 -4.49 2.99 -0.83
C GLN A 153 -5.20 2.89 -2.18
N ARG A 154 -5.44 1.67 -2.69
CA ARG A 154 -5.71 1.45 -4.12
C ARG A 154 -7.11 0.98 -4.48
N VAL A 155 -7.90 0.51 -3.52
CA VAL A 155 -9.19 -0.06 -3.87
C VAL A 155 -10.16 1.04 -4.34
N LYS A 156 -10.84 0.80 -5.45
CA LYS A 156 -11.78 1.78 -6.05
C LYS A 156 -13.07 1.98 -5.24
N PHE A 157 -13.35 1.09 -4.31
CA PHE A 157 -14.59 1.09 -3.52
C PHE A 157 -14.39 1.96 -2.26
N LYS A 158 -14.96 3.17 -2.24
CA LYS A 158 -14.78 4.18 -1.18
C LYS A 158 -14.98 3.61 0.24
N ALA A 159 -16.08 2.91 0.49
CA ALA A 159 -16.38 2.35 1.82
C ALA A 159 -15.36 1.30 2.29
N LEU A 160 -14.91 0.43 1.38
CA LEU A 160 -13.87 -0.56 1.70
C LEU A 160 -12.52 0.11 1.93
N LYS A 161 -12.20 1.14 1.14
CA LYS A 161 -10.98 1.94 1.29
C LYS A 161 -10.93 2.60 2.67
N ALA A 162 -12.00 3.31 3.05
CA ALA A 162 -12.11 3.97 4.35
C ALA A 162 -11.95 2.97 5.51
N ARG A 163 -12.63 1.82 5.43
CA ARG A 163 -12.53 0.80 6.46
C ARG A 163 -11.14 0.18 6.57
N ALA A 164 -10.42 0.02 5.45
CA ALA A 164 -9.03 -0.45 5.47
C ALA A 164 -8.09 0.62 6.06
N GLN A 165 -8.32 1.90 5.78
CA GLN A 165 -7.57 3.02 6.37
C GLN A 165 -7.76 3.07 7.90
N GLU A 166 -8.99 2.93 8.40
CA GLU A 166 -9.29 2.87 9.83
C GLU A 166 -8.51 1.74 10.51
N LYS A 167 -8.46 0.56 9.90
CA LYS A 167 -7.75 -0.60 10.46
C LYS A 167 -6.25 -0.41 10.52
N ILE A 168 -5.66 0.14 9.45
CA ILE A 168 -4.24 0.48 9.47
C ILE A 168 -3.95 1.53 10.54
N ALA A 169 -4.81 2.53 10.70
CA ALA A 169 -4.66 3.53 11.75
C ALA A 169 -4.70 2.90 13.15
N GLN A 170 -5.65 1.98 13.41
CA GLN A 170 -5.75 1.26 14.68
C GLN A 170 -4.49 0.41 14.98
N VAL A 171 -3.99 -0.33 13.99
CA VAL A 171 -2.76 -1.13 14.15
C VAL A 171 -1.56 -0.21 14.39
N ALA A 172 -1.44 0.87 13.63
CA ALA A 172 -0.34 1.80 13.77
C ALA A 172 -0.37 2.54 15.13
N GLU A 173 -1.54 2.98 15.58
CA GLU A 173 -1.73 3.64 16.89
C GLU A 173 -1.32 2.71 18.04
N GLY A 174 -1.70 1.42 17.98
CA GLY A 174 -1.27 0.41 18.95
C GLY A 174 0.26 0.21 19.02
N LEU A 175 0.98 0.61 17.97
CA LEU A 175 2.44 0.57 17.88
C LEU A 175 3.10 1.95 18.08
N GLY A 176 2.31 3.01 18.34
CA GLY A 176 2.82 4.38 18.43
C GLY A 176 3.31 4.95 17.10
N LEU A 177 2.78 4.47 15.98
CA LEU A 177 3.16 4.85 14.62
C LEU A 177 1.99 5.50 13.88
N THR A 178 2.30 6.28 12.84
CA THR A 178 1.32 6.62 11.79
C THR A 178 1.18 5.46 10.79
N GLY A 179 0.08 5.44 10.03
CA GLY A 179 -0.12 4.44 8.98
C GLY A 179 1.00 4.41 7.93
N GLU A 180 1.60 5.56 7.60
CA GLU A 180 2.74 5.65 6.68
C GLU A 180 4.04 5.17 7.32
N GLN A 181 4.28 5.47 8.60
CA GLN A 181 5.43 4.94 9.33
C GLN A 181 5.37 3.42 9.49
N LEU A 182 4.17 2.88 9.73
CA LEU A 182 3.95 1.45 9.73
C LEU A 182 4.29 0.87 8.34
N ALA A 183 3.75 1.46 7.27
CA ALA A 183 4.01 0.98 5.91
C ALA A 183 5.48 1.08 5.48
N ASP A 184 6.27 2.02 6.00
CA ASP A 184 7.73 2.05 5.74
C ASP A 184 8.45 0.83 6.36
N ARG A 185 7.96 0.34 7.50
CA ARG A 185 8.55 -0.80 8.23
C ARG A 185 8.10 -2.17 7.70
N LEU A 186 7.00 -2.21 6.97
CA LEU A 186 6.38 -3.45 6.47
C LEU A 186 6.92 -3.93 5.12
N VAL A 187 7.88 -3.22 4.51
CA VAL A 187 8.46 -3.67 3.24
C VAL A 187 9.34 -4.89 3.50
N PRO A 188 9.06 -6.06 2.89
CA PRO A 188 9.87 -7.25 3.12
C PRO A 188 11.25 -7.12 2.50
N ASP A 189 12.24 -7.79 3.08
CA ASP A 189 13.55 -7.98 2.46
C ASP A 189 13.51 -8.95 1.28
N PHE A 190 12.45 -9.74 1.15
CA PHE A 190 12.25 -10.80 0.15
C PHE A 190 13.33 -11.90 0.16
N GLY A 191 13.99 -12.11 1.30
CA GLY A 191 15.12 -13.04 1.40
C GLY A 191 16.33 -12.59 0.58
N LEU A 192 16.48 -11.28 0.37
CA LEU A 192 17.64 -10.69 -0.25
C LEU A 192 18.75 -10.48 0.79
N ASP A 193 19.98 -10.74 0.37
CA ASP A 193 21.19 -10.41 1.10
C ASP A 193 21.38 -8.89 1.17
N ALA A 194 22.30 -8.45 2.03
CA ALA A 194 22.54 -7.03 2.26
C ALA A 194 22.91 -6.25 0.99
N ASP A 195 23.47 -6.89 -0.04
CA ASP A 195 23.80 -6.26 -1.33
C ASP A 195 22.61 -6.19 -2.31
N GLY A 196 21.44 -6.69 -1.91
CA GLY A 196 20.23 -6.75 -2.73
C GLY A 196 20.20 -7.94 -3.68
N SER A 197 21.05 -8.95 -3.49
CA SER A 197 21.04 -10.18 -4.28
C SER A 197 20.40 -11.35 -3.52
N THR A 198 20.09 -12.45 -4.21
CA THR A 198 19.78 -13.73 -3.55
C THR A 198 20.14 -14.88 -4.50
N VAL A 199 20.41 -16.06 -3.97
CA VAL A 199 20.84 -17.23 -4.76
C VAL A 199 19.69 -18.21 -4.92
N ILE A 200 19.36 -18.54 -6.17
CA ILE A 200 18.47 -19.64 -6.52
C ILE A 200 19.32 -20.86 -6.84
N ASP A 201 19.23 -21.87 -5.99
CA ASP A 201 19.94 -23.15 -6.16
C ASP A 201 19.10 -24.09 -7.03
N TYR A 202 19.72 -24.80 -7.98
CA TYR A 202 19.14 -25.90 -8.76
C TYR A 202 19.85 -27.24 -8.44
N GLY A 203 20.77 -27.25 -7.47
CA GLY A 203 21.67 -28.34 -7.14
C GLY A 203 23.05 -28.10 -7.76
N PRO A 204 23.36 -28.67 -8.94
CA PRO A 204 24.68 -28.53 -9.57
C PRO A 204 24.91 -27.19 -10.27
N ARG A 205 23.90 -26.31 -10.32
CA ARG A 205 24.03 -24.96 -10.86
C ARG A 205 23.29 -23.97 -9.97
N ARG A 206 23.86 -22.78 -9.82
CA ARG A 206 23.27 -21.68 -9.07
C ARG A 206 23.04 -20.45 -9.94
N PHE A 207 22.06 -19.65 -9.55
CA PHE A 207 21.74 -18.40 -10.21
C PHE A 207 21.65 -17.26 -9.21
N THR A 208 22.35 -16.17 -9.46
CA THR A 208 22.27 -14.97 -8.61
C THR A 208 21.20 -14.04 -9.15
N VAL A 209 20.21 -13.71 -8.32
CA VAL A 209 19.18 -12.71 -8.61
C VAL A 209 19.75 -11.32 -8.42
N GLY A 210 19.44 -10.42 -9.36
CA GLY A 210 19.70 -8.99 -9.24
C GLY A 210 18.54 -8.18 -9.80
N PHE A 211 18.61 -6.86 -9.65
CA PHE A 211 17.55 -5.94 -10.05
C PHE A 211 18.07 -4.90 -11.04
N ASP A 212 17.24 -4.59 -12.05
CA ASP A 212 17.53 -3.50 -12.98
C ASP A 212 17.09 -2.14 -12.43
N GLU A 213 17.29 -1.10 -13.22
CA GLU A 213 16.92 0.28 -12.92
C GLU A 213 15.39 0.47 -12.87
N GLN A 214 14.57 -0.56 -13.04
CA GLN A 214 13.13 -0.50 -12.77
C GLN A 214 12.73 -1.49 -11.67
N LEU A 215 13.70 -1.96 -10.88
CA LEU A 215 13.56 -3.05 -9.91
C LEU A 215 12.95 -4.33 -10.50
N ARG A 216 13.14 -4.57 -11.79
CA ARG A 216 12.72 -5.83 -12.39
C ARG A 216 13.80 -6.87 -12.13
N PRO A 217 13.44 -8.03 -11.56
CA PRO A 217 14.42 -9.04 -11.25
C PRO A 217 14.95 -9.70 -12.53
N TYR A 218 16.27 -9.86 -12.60
CA TYR A 218 16.98 -10.70 -13.55
C TYR A 218 17.81 -11.75 -12.79
N VAL A 219 18.35 -12.73 -13.51
CA VAL A 219 19.27 -13.72 -12.96
C VAL A 219 20.57 -13.76 -13.76
N LEU A 220 21.69 -13.93 -13.07
CA LEU A 220 23.00 -14.25 -13.62
C LEU A 220 23.22 -15.75 -13.45
N ASP A 221 23.69 -16.43 -14.49
CA ASP A 221 24.23 -17.79 -14.32
C ASP A 221 25.67 -17.73 -13.78
N GLU A 222 26.26 -18.89 -13.49
CA GLU A 222 27.62 -19.00 -12.94
C GLU A 222 28.71 -18.40 -13.84
N ALA A 223 28.42 -18.21 -15.14
CA ALA A 223 29.31 -17.53 -16.07
C ALA A 223 29.06 -16.00 -16.12
N GLY A 224 28.21 -15.46 -15.24
CA GLY A 224 27.83 -14.05 -15.18
C GLY A 224 26.85 -13.63 -16.29
N LYS A 225 26.28 -14.56 -17.06
CA LYS A 225 25.38 -14.21 -18.17
C LYS A 225 23.99 -13.85 -17.65
N ARG A 226 23.56 -12.61 -17.93
CA ARG A 226 22.23 -12.09 -17.57
C ARG A 226 21.11 -12.72 -18.37
N ARG A 227 20.05 -13.14 -17.67
CA ARG A 227 18.82 -13.71 -18.22
C ARG A 227 17.59 -13.11 -17.54
N LYS A 228 16.51 -12.93 -18.30
CA LYS A 228 15.23 -12.38 -17.80
C LYS A 228 14.42 -13.38 -16.95
N SER A 229 14.76 -14.65 -17.05
CA SER A 229 14.08 -15.75 -16.36
C SER A 229 15.04 -16.88 -16.08
N LEU A 230 14.77 -17.64 -15.02
CA LEU A 230 15.42 -18.90 -14.78
C LEU A 230 15.15 -19.90 -15.93
N PRO A 231 16.15 -20.70 -16.32
CA PRO A 231 15.95 -21.79 -17.27
C PRO A 231 14.98 -22.84 -16.71
N VAL A 232 14.34 -23.58 -17.60
CA VAL A 232 13.57 -24.78 -17.20
C VAL A 232 14.55 -25.79 -16.59
N PRO A 233 14.23 -26.42 -15.44
CA PRO A 233 15.06 -27.47 -14.86
C PRO A 233 15.32 -28.58 -15.88
N GLY A 234 16.58 -28.96 -16.04
CA GLY A 234 17.02 -30.05 -16.89
C GLY A 234 17.18 -31.37 -16.12
N VAL A 235 17.48 -32.45 -16.84
CA VAL A 235 17.64 -33.81 -16.27
C VAL A 235 18.80 -33.91 -15.27
N ARG A 236 19.77 -32.99 -15.33
CA ARG A 236 20.91 -32.94 -14.40
C ARG A 236 20.65 -32.08 -13.17
N ASP A 237 19.63 -31.22 -13.21
CA ASP A 237 19.28 -30.40 -12.06
C ASP A 237 18.53 -31.26 -11.03
N ASP A 238 18.51 -30.83 -9.78
CA ASP A 238 17.82 -31.54 -8.71
C ASP A 238 16.31 -31.60 -8.96
N ALA A 239 15.75 -32.81 -8.91
CA ALA A 239 14.37 -33.08 -9.33
C ALA A 239 13.31 -32.49 -8.39
N GLU A 240 13.65 -32.23 -7.13
CA GLU A 240 12.73 -31.62 -6.15
C GLU A 240 13.03 -30.13 -5.97
N LEU A 241 14.31 -29.80 -5.80
CA LEU A 241 14.77 -28.47 -5.46
C LEU A 241 14.58 -27.50 -6.65
N ALA A 242 14.95 -27.89 -7.87
CA ALA A 242 14.91 -26.96 -9.00
C ALA A 242 13.48 -26.50 -9.41
N PRO A 243 12.45 -27.39 -9.48
CA PRO A 243 11.07 -26.95 -9.71
C PRO A 243 10.54 -26.03 -8.60
N ALA A 244 10.82 -26.34 -7.33
CA ALA A 244 10.42 -25.53 -6.19
C ALA A 244 11.09 -24.15 -6.22
N ALA A 245 12.40 -24.11 -6.47
CA ALA A 245 13.20 -22.89 -6.59
C ALA A 245 12.71 -22.00 -7.75
N ARG A 246 12.38 -22.59 -8.91
CA ARG A 246 11.78 -21.86 -10.04
C ARG A 246 10.41 -21.27 -9.71
N LYS A 247 9.57 -22.02 -8.99
CA LYS A 247 8.25 -21.54 -8.53
C LYS A 247 8.43 -20.38 -7.55
N HIS A 248 9.34 -20.50 -6.59
CA HIS A 248 9.67 -19.46 -5.62
C HIS A 248 10.14 -18.18 -6.31
N PHE A 249 11.08 -18.27 -7.27
CA PHE A 249 11.54 -17.10 -8.03
C PHE A 249 10.42 -16.44 -8.84
N SER A 250 9.51 -17.23 -9.44
CA SER A 250 8.35 -16.63 -10.12
C SER A 250 7.42 -15.88 -9.17
N GLN A 251 7.34 -16.29 -7.91
CA GLN A 251 6.55 -15.59 -6.89
C GLN A 251 7.27 -14.32 -6.44
N LEU A 252 8.56 -14.42 -6.11
CA LEU A 252 9.45 -13.29 -5.81
C LEU A 252 9.33 -12.19 -6.88
N LYS A 253 9.35 -12.54 -8.17
CA LYS A 253 9.20 -11.58 -9.27
C LYS A 253 7.91 -10.78 -9.22
N LYS A 254 6.80 -11.41 -8.83
CA LYS A 254 5.50 -10.74 -8.73
C LYS A 254 5.48 -9.82 -7.52
N GLU A 255 5.97 -10.32 -6.39
CA GLU A 255 5.95 -9.61 -5.12
C GLU A 255 6.84 -8.37 -5.13
N VAL A 256 8.09 -8.51 -5.57
CA VAL A 256 9.00 -7.36 -5.69
C VAL A 256 8.45 -6.32 -6.67
N ARG A 257 7.90 -6.74 -7.82
CA ARG A 257 7.30 -5.80 -8.77
C ARG A 257 6.17 -4.99 -8.14
N THR A 258 5.32 -5.63 -7.34
CA THR A 258 4.22 -4.95 -6.64
C THR A 258 4.77 -4.03 -5.56
N ALA A 259 5.66 -4.50 -4.69
CA ALA A 259 6.25 -3.71 -3.62
C ALA A 259 7.05 -2.50 -4.13
N ALA A 260 7.86 -2.69 -5.17
CA ALA A 260 8.61 -1.62 -5.84
C ALA A 260 7.67 -0.55 -6.41
N ALA A 261 6.64 -0.96 -7.15
CA ALA A 261 5.68 -0.01 -7.72
C ALA A 261 4.91 0.75 -6.63
N ASP A 262 4.56 0.08 -5.53
CA ASP A 262 3.90 0.69 -4.38
C ASP A 262 4.85 1.69 -3.69
N GLN A 263 6.12 1.34 -3.48
CA GLN A 263 7.10 2.24 -2.86
C GLN A 263 7.43 3.46 -3.72
N VAL A 264 7.56 3.31 -5.04
CA VAL A 264 7.78 4.45 -5.96
C VAL A 264 6.70 5.51 -5.80
N ARG A 265 5.42 5.10 -5.73
CA ARG A 265 4.31 6.03 -5.50
C ARG A 265 4.36 6.66 -4.12
N ARG A 266 4.79 5.93 -3.11
CA ARG A 266 4.92 6.45 -1.74
C ARG A 266 6.05 7.47 -1.63
N PHE A 267 7.16 7.27 -2.33
CA PHE A 267 8.23 8.27 -2.43
C PHE A 267 7.78 9.52 -3.20
N GLU A 268 7.10 9.37 -4.33
CA GLU A 268 6.56 10.54 -5.05
C GLU A 268 5.56 11.32 -4.17
N ALA A 269 4.64 10.61 -3.50
CA ALA A 269 3.72 11.23 -2.55
C ALA A 269 4.45 11.89 -1.36
N ALA A 270 5.50 11.28 -0.83
CA ALA A 270 6.32 11.83 0.24
C ALA A 270 7.07 13.11 -0.18
N MET A 271 7.53 13.19 -1.43
CA MET A 271 8.12 14.41 -1.98
C MET A 271 7.08 15.55 -2.02
N VAL A 272 5.89 15.26 -2.55
CA VAL A 272 4.79 16.25 -2.71
C VAL A 272 4.22 16.70 -1.36
N THR A 273 4.06 15.77 -0.42
CA THR A 273 3.59 16.06 0.95
C THR A 273 4.70 16.47 1.91
N GLN A 274 5.93 16.58 1.40
CA GLN A 274 7.13 16.97 2.15
C GLN A 274 7.31 16.16 3.44
N ARG A 275 7.06 14.85 3.35
CA ARG A 275 7.19 13.94 4.49
C ARG A 275 8.65 13.88 4.95
N VAL A 276 8.81 13.89 6.26
CA VAL A 276 10.11 13.92 6.93
C VAL A 276 10.33 12.61 7.68
N TRP A 277 11.57 12.15 7.68
CA TRP A 277 12.08 11.06 8.50
C TRP A 277 13.22 11.57 9.37
N THR A 278 13.49 10.88 10.48
CA THR A 278 14.78 11.06 11.16
C THR A 278 15.92 10.48 10.32
N ALA A 279 17.16 10.96 10.49
CA ALA A 279 18.33 10.37 9.83
C ALA A 279 18.47 8.86 10.12
N ALA A 280 18.15 8.43 11.34
CA ALA A 280 18.15 7.03 11.73
C ALA A 280 17.10 6.20 10.97
N GLU A 281 15.85 6.67 10.92
CA GLU A 281 14.80 6.01 10.12
C GLU A 281 15.17 5.94 8.64
N PHE A 282 15.71 7.02 8.08
CA PHE A 282 16.16 7.04 6.69
C PHE A 282 17.23 5.97 6.42
N GLN A 283 18.23 5.86 7.31
CA GLN A 283 19.30 4.89 7.18
C GLN A 283 18.78 3.45 7.30
N ASP A 284 17.97 3.16 8.31
CA ASP A 284 17.54 1.80 8.63
C ASP A 284 16.44 1.29 7.68
N LEU A 285 15.46 2.13 7.35
CA LEU A 285 14.32 1.73 6.54
C LEU A 285 14.63 1.75 5.04
N PHE A 286 15.59 2.56 4.59
CA PHE A 286 15.79 2.81 3.16
C PHE A 286 17.19 2.49 2.67
N VAL A 287 18.23 3.05 3.29
CA VAL A 287 19.62 2.89 2.81
C VAL A 287 20.14 1.47 3.06
N ARG A 288 19.85 0.90 4.23
CA ARG A 288 20.25 -0.46 4.60
C ARG A 288 19.34 -1.53 4.05
N HIS A 289 18.12 -1.18 3.69
CA HIS A 289 17.13 -2.13 3.22
C HIS A 289 17.55 -2.76 1.87
N PRO A 290 17.60 -4.09 1.75
CA PRO A 290 18.23 -4.77 0.60
C PRO A 290 17.48 -4.58 -0.73
N LEU A 291 16.16 -4.38 -0.71
CA LEU A 291 15.42 -3.94 -1.90
C LEU A 291 15.38 -2.41 -2.09
N LEU A 292 15.00 -1.64 -1.05
CA LEU A 292 14.66 -0.23 -1.22
C LEU A 292 15.85 0.67 -1.54
N TRP A 293 17.07 0.31 -1.13
CA TRP A 293 18.26 1.10 -1.41
C TRP A 293 18.46 1.35 -2.92
N HIS A 294 18.05 0.40 -3.76
CA HIS A 294 18.08 0.52 -5.21
C HIS A 294 17.20 1.66 -5.75
N LEU A 295 16.09 2.01 -5.07
CA LEU A 295 15.30 3.21 -5.40
C LEU A 295 15.92 4.48 -4.82
N VAL A 296 16.40 4.37 -3.59
CA VAL A 296 16.88 5.51 -2.78
C VAL A 296 18.08 6.18 -3.41
N ARG A 297 19.03 5.40 -3.93
CA ARG A 297 20.21 5.90 -4.65
C ARG A 297 19.92 6.60 -5.98
N ARG A 298 18.67 6.52 -6.45
CA ARG A 298 18.21 7.12 -7.71
C ARG A 298 17.37 8.37 -7.49
N LEU A 299 17.43 8.92 -6.28
CA LEU A 299 16.69 10.10 -5.86
C LEU A 299 17.65 11.06 -5.16
N VAL A 300 17.33 12.36 -5.26
CA VAL A 300 17.99 13.41 -4.48
C VAL A 300 17.20 13.62 -3.19
N TRP A 301 17.92 13.67 -2.08
CA TRP A 301 17.37 13.83 -0.74
C TRP A 301 17.83 15.16 -0.15
N LEU A 302 17.13 15.65 0.86
CA LEU A 302 17.52 16.82 1.64
C LEU A 302 17.72 16.39 3.08
N GLY A 303 18.91 16.64 3.60
CA GLY A 303 19.23 16.55 5.02
C GLY A 303 19.14 17.93 5.64
N GLU A 304 18.41 18.07 6.73
CA GLU A 304 18.28 19.33 7.46
C GLU A 304 18.69 19.16 8.92
N SER A 305 19.69 19.93 9.35
CA SER A 305 20.11 20.02 10.75
C SER A 305 20.46 21.47 11.08
N ALA A 306 20.11 21.92 12.28
CA ALA A 306 20.29 23.29 12.76
C ALA A 306 19.79 24.38 11.78
N GLY A 307 18.69 24.11 11.06
CA GLY A 307 18.08 25.03 10.09
C GLY A 307 18.83 25.17 8.77
N LYS A 308 19.88 24.37 8.54
CA LYS A 308 20.59 24.27 7.26
C LYS A 308 20.14 23.01 6.52
N ALA A 309 19.51 23.20 5.36
CA ALA A 309 19.22 22.12 4.43
C ALA A 309 20.41 21.88 3.49
N THR A 310 20.71 20.63 3.17
CA THR A 310 21.74 20.23 2.21
C THR A 310 21.22 19.08 1.37
N ALA A 311 21.30 19.22 0.05
CA ALA A 311 20.91 18.18 -0.89
C ALA A 311 22.00 17.11 -1.00
N PHE A 312 21.62 15.85 -1.14
CA PHE A 312 22.55 14.73 -1.28
C PHE A 312 21.94 13.57 -2.08
N ARG A 313 22.81 12.72 -2.63
CA ARG A 313 22.47 11.40 -3.18
C ARG A 313 23.05 10.30 -2.31
N VAL A 314 22.54 9.08 -2.44
CA VAL A 314 23.16 7.88 -1.87
C VAL A 314 24.02 7.23 -2.95
N ALA A 315 25.30 7.02 -2.68
CA ALA A 315 26.26 6.39 -3.58
C ALA A 315 26.14 4.85 -3.59
N GLU A 316 26.87 4.21 -4.50
CA GLU A 316 26.91 2.76 -4.72
C GLU A 316 27.33 1.98 -3.48
N ASP A 317 28.23 2.56 -2.69
CA ASP A 317 28.76 2.02 -1.43
C ASP A 317 27.91 2.41 -0.21
N ARG A 318 26.75 3.04 -0.44
CA ARG A 318 25.81 3.55 0.56
C ARG A 318 26.32 4.70 1.41
N THR A 319 27.38 5.38 0.98
CA THR A 319 27.76 6.69 1.51
C THR A 319 26.86 7.78 0.91
N TYR A 320 26.96 9.01 1.41
CA TYR A 320 26.23 10.15 0.87
C TYR A 320 27.20 11.06 0.13
N ALA A 321 26.75 11.65 -0.97
CA ALA A 321 27.51 12.63 -1.72
C ALA A 321 26.65 13.84 -2.04
N ASP A 322 27.26 15.02 -2.09
CA ASP A 322 26.58 16.25 -2.50
C ASP A 322 26.59 16.44 -4.03
N VAL A 323 26.26 17.65 -4.50
CA VAL A 323 26.16 17.98 -5.93
C VAL A 323 27.52 18.01 -6.64
N GLU A 324 28.61 18.22 -5.89
CA GLU A 324 29.99 18.23 -6.39
C GLU A 324 30.60 16.81 -6.32
N ASP A 325 29.80 15.82 -5.96
CA ASP A 325 30.18 14.43 -5.73
C ASP A 325 31.16 14.26 -4.55
N GLU A 326 31.20 15.25 -3.65
CA GLU A 326 32.00 15.20 -2.43
C GLU A 326 31.28 14.42 -1.33
N THR A 327 32.04 13.67 -0.53
CA THR A 327 31.48 12.88 0.57
C THR A 327 30.77 13.78 1.58
N LEU A 328 29.51 13.48 1.84
CA LEU A 328 28.66 14.18 2.78
C LEU A 328 28.42 13.34 4.05
N LEU A 329 28.55 13.96 5.21
CA LEU A 329 28.17 13.37 6.49
C LEU A 329 26.82 13.95 6.92
N LEU A 330 25.84 13.06 7.10
CA LEU A 330 24.53 13.44 7.62
C LEU A 330 24.57 13.43 9.16
N PRO A 331 24.33 14.57 9.84
CA PRO A 331 24.26 14.61 11.30
C PRO A 331 23.20 13.66 11.85
N GLY A 332 23.44 13.07 13.03
CA GLY A 332 22.51 12.12 13.64
C GLY A 332 21.18 12.75 14.09
N ASP A 333 21.16 14.06 14.34
CA ASP A 333 19.97 14.85 14.65
C ASP A 333 19.27 15.41 13.40
N ALA A 334 19.83 15.14 12.21
CA ALA A 334 19.25 15.63 10.97
C ALA A 334 17.91 14.96 10.69
N THR A 335 17.07 15.72 10.02
CA THR A 335 15.87 15.22 9.37
C THR A 335 16.12 15.03 7.89
N VAL A 336 15.48 14.04 7.29
CA VAL A 336 15.62 13.72 5.87
C VAL A 336 14.27 13.82 5.20
N ARG A 337 14.22 14.38 3.99
CA ARG A 337 13.04 14.38 3.11
C ARG A 337 13.46 14.23 1.66
N LEU A 338 12.52 13.88 0.78
CA LEU A 338 12.79 13.91 -0.66
C LEU A 338 12.87 15.34 -1.17
N ALA A 339 13.87 15.62 -2.00
CA ALA A 339 14.01 16.93 -2.62
C ALA A 339 12.92 17.14 -3.68
N HIS A 340 12.19 18.24 -3.58
CA HIS A 340 11.40 18.77 -4.68
C HIS A 340 12.28 19.76 -5.47
N PRO A 341 12.12 19.95 -6.79
CA PRO A 341 12.94 20.91 -7.55
C PRO A 341 12.98 22.32 -6.97
N LEU A 342 11.89 22.79 -6.33
CA LEU A 342 11.86 24.06 -5.61
C LEU A 342 12.89 24.17 -4.48
N HIS A 343 13.22 23.05 -3.82
CA HIS A 343 14.26 23.02 -2.80
C HIS A 343 15.68 23.02 -3.38
N LEU A 344 15.81 22.67 -4.67
CA LEU A 344 17.08 22.60 -5.39
C LEU A 344 17.33 23.86 -6.22
N ALA A 345 16.58 24.94 -5.99
CA ALA A 345 16.77 26.20 -6.70
C ALA A 345 18.25 26.64 -6.64
N GLY A 346 18.86 26.85 -7.81
CA GLY A 346 20.28 27.19 -7.96
C GLY A 346 21.25 26.00 -8.08
N SER A 347 20.80 24.76 -7.84
CA SER A 347 21.61 23.53 -8.03
C SER A 347 20.90 22.45 -8.87
N LEU A 348 19.66 22.68 -9.30
CA LEU A 348 18.85 21.71 -10.04
C LEU A 348 19.52 21.23 -11.34
N ASP A 349 20.12 22.14 -12.10
CA ASP A 349 20.80 21.80 -13.35
C ASP A 349 22.03 20.92 -13.10
N ALA A 350 22.82 21.26 -12.07
CA ALA A 350 23.99 20.48 -11.67
C ALA A 350 23.60 19.07 -11.17
N TRP A 351 22.53 18.96 -10.39
CA TRP A 351 21.98 17.65 -10.01
C TRP A 351 21.50 16.84 -11.22
N SER A 352 20.88 17.50 -12.20
CA SER A 352 20.38 16.86 -13.41
C SER A 352 21.53 16.36 -14.30
N GLU A 353 22.59 17.15 -14.44
CA GLU A 353 23.82 16.78 -15.13
C GLU A 353 24.51 15.60 -14.44
N LEU A 354 24.71 15.68 -13.12
CA LEU A 354 25.30 14.59 -12.33
C LEU A 354 24.52 13.28 -12.50
N PHE A 355 23.19 13.31 -12.43
CA PHE A 355 22.38 12.11 -12.62
C PHE A 355 22.44 11.58 -14.05
N ALA A 356 22.57 12.46 -15.05
CA ALA A 356 22.75 12.05 -16.44
C ALA A 356 24.12 11.39 -16.68
N ASP A 357 25.20 11.95 -16.11
CA ASP A 357 26.57 11.46 -16.24
C ASP A 357 26.74 10.05 -15.65
N TYR A 358 26.06 9.79 -14.52
CA TYR A 358 26.01 8.47 -13.90
C TYR A 358 24.94 7.53 -14.51
N GLU A 359 24.24 7.96 -15.57
CA GLU A 359 23.14 7.24 -16.22
C GLU A 359 22.01 6.83 -15.24
N ILE A 360 21.79 7.63 -14.19
CA ILE A 360 20.80 7.38 -13.15
C ILE A 360 19.43 7.79 -13.64
N LEU A 361 18.65 6.80 -14.09
CA LEU A 361 17.22 7.00 -14.35
C LEU A 361 16.49 7.24 -13.04
N GLN A 362 15.61 8.24 -12.93
CA GLN A 362 14.80 8.41 -11.70
C GLN A 362 13.53 7.52 -11.74
N PRO A 363 13.06 7.00 -10.59
CA PRO A 363 11.88 6.13 -10.55
C PRO A 363 10.55 6.87 -10.82
N PHE A 364 10.54 8.19 -10.66
CA PHE A 364 9.48 9.12 -11.01
C PHE A 364 10.14 10.47 -11.39
N PRO A 365 9.45 11.39 -12.09
CA PRO A 365 10.06 12.67 -12.45
C PRO A 365 10.25 13.52 -11.18
N GLN A 366 11.46 13.47 -10.60
CA GLN A 366 11.86 14.31 -9.48
C GLN A 366 12.55 15.57 -9.99
N LEU A 367 13.74 15.45 -10.59
CA LEU A 367 14.51 16.61 -11.08
C LEU A 367 13.82 17.28 -12.28
N GLY A 368 13.23 16.47 -13.16
CA GLY A 368 12.43 16.96 -14.29
C GLY A 368 10.98 17.31 -13.95
N ARG A 369 10.62 17.40 -12.66
CA ARG A 369 9.24 17.74 -12.27
C ARG A 369 8.94 19.21 -12.62
N PRO A 370 7.86 19.50 -13.36
CA PRO A 370 7.47 20.87 -13.64
C PRO A 370 7.21 21.67 -12.35
N VAL A 371 7.74 22.88 -12.29
CA VAL A 371 7.50 23.82 -11.20
C VAL A 371 6.66 24.97 -11.71
N HIS A 372 5.56 25.23 -11.02
CA HIS A 372 4.66 26.33 -11.26
C HIS A 372 4.68 27.32 -10.09
N ALA A 373 4.58 28.61 -10.41
CA ALA A 373 4.50 29.68 -9.41
C ALA A 373 3.14 30.36 -9.45
N LEU A 374 2.72 30.90 -8.30
CA LEU A 374 1.61 31.83 -8.19
C LEU A 374 2.06 33.21 -8.67
N THR A 375 1.18 33.92 -9.37
CA THR A 375 1.31 35.37 -9.56
C THR A 375 1.04 36.11 -8.25
N GLY A 376 1.46 37.38 -8.16
CA GLY A 376 1.21 38.19 -6.96
C GLY A 376 -0.28 38.36 -6.63
N GLU A 377 -1.14 38.43 -7.65
CA GLU A 377 -2.59 38.52 -7.49
C GLU A 377 -3.18 37.19 -6.97
N GLU A 378 -2.79 36.06 -7.55
CA GLU A 378 -3.21 34.73 -7.10
C GLU A 378 -2.77 34.48 -5.66
N ALA A 379 -1.53 34.82 -5.32
CA ALA A 379 -1.00 34.64 -3.96
C ALA A 379 -1.75 35.49 -2.91
N ALA A 380 -2.19 36.69 -3.27
CA ALA A 380 -2.96 37.57 -2.39
C ALA A 380 -4.44 37.16 -2.23
N GLY A 381 -4.95 36.31 -3.14
CA GLY A 381 -6.35 35.92 -3.21
C GLY A 381 -6.63 34.47 -2.82
N HIS A 382 -7.92 34.12 -2.87
CA HIS A 382 -8.44 32.77 -2.65
C HIS A 382 -8.90 32.10 -3.94
N ARG A 383 -8.68 32.71 -5.12
CA ARG A 383 -9.13 32.22 -6.43
C ARG A 383 -7.99 32.13 -7.44
N LEU A 384 -8.07 31.14 -8.32
CA LEU A 384 -7.15 30.95 -9.45
C LEU A 384 -7.91 31.17 -10.77
N THR A 385 -8.16 32.43 -11.11
CA THR A 385 -8.95 32.83 -12.28
C THR A 385 -8.34 32.38 -13.60
N ARG A 386 -7.03 32.11 -13.65
CA ARG A 386 -6.34 31.65 -14.88
C ARG A 386 -6.84 30.31 -15.43
N PHE A 387 -7.50 29.50 -14.60
CA PHE A 387 -8.05 28.20 -15.01
C PHE A 387 -9.55 28.26 -15.31
N GLU A 388 -10.21 29.38 -15.00
CA GLU A 388 -11.65 29.54 -15.18
C GLU A 388 -11.97 29.75 -16.67
N GLY A 389 -13.11 29.21 -17.12
CA GLY A 389 -13.53 29.21 -18.52
C GLY A 389 -12.84 28.15 -19.38
N ALA A 390 -11.88 27.38 -18.84
CA ALA A 390 -11.25 26.29 -19.55
C ALA A 390 -12.24 25.13 -19.78
N LYS A 391 -12.32 24.67 -21.03
CA LYS A 391 -13.08 23.49 -21.43
C LYS A 391 -12.25 22.24 -21.22
N VAL A 392 -12.76 21.28 -20.45
CA VAL A 392 -12.03 20.06 -20.11
C VAL A 392 -12.94 18.83 -20.31
N PRO A 393 -12.42 17.71 -20.83
CA PRO A 393 -13.17 16.47 -20.86
C PRO A 393 -13.50 15.99 -19.44
N THR A 394 -14.71 15.52 -19.19
CA THR A 394 -15.11 14.96 -17.87
C THR A 394 -14.23 13.80 -17.44
N GLY A 395 -13.71 13.03 -18.40
CA GLY A 395 -12.71 12.00 -18.14
C GLY A 395 -11.41 12.54 -17.52
N LYS A 396 -10.93 13.74 -17.91
CA LYS A 396 -9.75 14.37 -17.30
C LYS A 396 -10.04 14.83 -15.86
N LEU A 397 -11.23 15.37 -15.60
CA LEU A 397 -11.68 15.72 -14.24
C LEU A 397 -11.72 14.48 -13.33
N LEU A 398 -12.33 13.39 -13.79
CA LEU A 398 -12.32 12.11 -13.06
C LEU A 398 -10.89 11.58 -12.87
N GLY A 399 -10.00 11.84 -13.82
CA GLY A 399 -8.58 11.53 -13.75
C GLY A 399 -7.86 12.14 -12.54
N LEU A 400 -8.32 13.30 -12.03
CA LEU A 400 -7.77 13.96 -10.84
C LEU A 400 -7.87 13.10 -9.58
N GLN A 401 -8.80 12.15 -9.52
CA GLN A 401 -8.92 11.26 -8.36
C GLN A 401 -7.67 10.41 -8.12
N ARG A 402 -6.86 10.17 -9.16
CA ARG A 402 -5.57 9.50 -9.04
C ARG A 402 -4.50 10.36 -8.36
N ARG A 403 -4.74 11.67 -8.25
CA ARG A 403 -3.84 12.70 -7.68
C ARG A 403 -4.35 13.25 -6.35
N GLY A 404 -5.24 12.51 -5.68
CA GLY A 404 -5.75 12.86 -4.35
C GLY A 404 -6.94 13.81 -4.34
N TRP A 405 -7.55 14.09 -5.49
CA TRP A 405 -8.81 14.84 -5.55
C TRP A 405 -10.01 13.93 -5.27
N GLU A 406 -11.00 14.49 -4.60
CA GLU A 406 -12.24 13.82 -4.23
C GLU A 406 -13.42 14.54 -4.85
N ARG A 407 -14.32 13.78 -5.48
CA ARG A 407 -15.60 14.31 -5.96
C ARG A 407 -16.46 14.66 -4.75
N GLY A 408 -17.18 15.77 -4.87
CA GLY A 408 -18.14 16.24 -3.89
C GLY A 408 -19.24 15.22 -3.58
N THR A 409 -20.02 15.52 -2.56
CA THR A 409 -21.25 14.78 -2.29
C THR A 409 -22.23 15.00 -3.44
N PRO A 410 -22.99 13.97 -3.87
CA PRO A 410 -24.07 14.18 -4.81
C PRO A 410 -25.13 15.06 -4.17
N GLU A 411 -25.46 16.17 -4.82
CA GLU A 411 -26.47 17.12 -4.39
C GLU A 411 -27.79 16.86 -5.15
N ASP A 412 -28.56 17.91 -5.42
CA ASP A 412 -29.81 17.84 -6.18
C ASP A 412 -29.63 17.07 -7.50
N ASN A 413 -30.59 16.19 -7.80
CA ASN A 413 -30.57 15.27 -8.94
C ASN A 413 -29.35 14.34 -9.00
N GLY A 414 -28.62 14.16 -7.90
CA GLY A 414 -27.45 13.28 -7.84
C GLY A 414 -26.26 13.82 -8.62
N VAL A 415 -26.11 15.15 -8.71
CA VAL A 415 -24.99 15.80 -9.38
C VAL A 415 -23.89 16.12 -8.36
N GLU A 416 -22.67 15.66 -8.62
CA GLU A 416 -21.47 16.05 -7.87
C GLU A 416 -20.96 17.38 -8.47
N ARG A 417 -21.20 18.50 -7.77
CA ARG A 417 -20.99 19.86 -8.29
C ARG A 417 -19.57 20.40 -8.14
N TRP A 418 -18.68 19.68 -7.47
CA TRP A 418 -17.29 20.06 -7.31
C TRP A 418 -16.37 18.85 -7.18
N LEU A 419 -15.08 19.09 -7.40
CA LEU A 419 -13.99 18.24 -6.94
C LEU A 419 -13.14 19.04 -5.96
N SER A 420 -12.58 18.39 -4.96
CA SER A 420 -11.73 19.05 -3.97
C SER A 420 -10.49 18.24 -3.64
N ARG A 421 -9.39 18.91 -3.33
CA ARG A 421 -8.18 18.30 -2.79
C ARG A 421 -7.93 18.89 -1.41
N ARG A 422 -7.85 18.02 -0.40
CA ARG A 422 -7.46 18.42 0.95
C ARG A 422 -5.96 18.69 0.98
N LEU A 423 -5.57 19.88 1.42
CA LEU A 423 -4.18 20.32 1.58
C LEU A 423 -3.75 20.35 3.05
N GLY A 424 -4.73 20.40 3.97
CA GLY A 424 -4.50 20.36 5.42
C GLY A 424 -5.81 20.08 6.17
N PRO A 425 -5.82 20.14 7.52
CA PRO A 425 -7.01 19.87 8.32
C PRO A 425 -8.24 20.65 7.87
N ASP A 426 -8.10 21.96 7.70
CA ASP A 426 -9.14 22.91 7.29
C ASP A 426 -8.66 23.74 6.08
N CYS A 427 -8.12 23.06 5.06
CA CYS A 427 -7.61 23.72 3.86
C CYS A 427 -7.86 22.84 2.65
N TYR A 428 -8.69 23.33 1.73
CA TYR A 428 -9.14 22.60 0.55
C TYR A 428 -9.06 23.51 -0.68
N VAL A 429 -8.46 23.00 -1.75
CA VAL A 429 -8.68 23.56 -3.08
C VAL A 429 -9.90 22.89 -3.67
N VAL A 430 -10.79 23.68 -4.26
CA VAL A 430 -12.03 23.24 -4.85
C VAL A 430 -12.10 23.71 -6.30
N VAL A 431 -12.54 22.82 -7.18
CA VAL A 431 -12.82 23.07 -8.60
C VAL A 431 -14.30 22.79 -8.82
N ALA A 432 -15.05 23.81 -9.23
CA ALA A 432 -16.44 23.65 -9.65
C ALA A 432 -16.51 23.69 -11.18
N PRO A 433 -16.91 22.58 -11.82
CA PRO A 433 -17.34 22.60 -13.20
C PRO A 433 -18.79 23.12 -13.32
N ASP A 434 -19.16 23.62 -14.48
CA ASP A 434 -20.45 24.27 -14.76
C ASP A 434 -21.67 23.34 -14.65
N GLU A 435 -21.61 22.17 -15.28
CA GLU A 435 -22.73 21.22 -15.27
C GLU A 435 -22.66 20.23 -14.11
N GLY A 436 -21.45 19.99 -13.58
CA GLY A 436 -21.22 18.95 -12.57
C GLY A 436 -21.21 17.54 -13.16
N ILE A 437 -20.93 16.56 -12.31
CA ILE A 437 -20.83 15.15 -12.72
C ILE A 437 -22.06 14.38 -12.21
N ALA A 438 -22.91 13.92 -13.13
CA ALA A 438 -24.07 13.09 -12.80
C ALA A 438 -23.64 11.68 -12.33
N VAL A 439 -24.05 11.28 -11.12
CA VAL A 439 -23.70 9.97 -10.57
C VAL A 439 -24.30 8.84 -11.43
N GLY A 440 -23.44 7.90 -11.83
CA GLY A 440 -23.84 6.75 -12.64
C GLY A 440 -24.00 7.04 -14.14
N MET A 441 -23.98 8.32 -14.54
CA MET A 441 -24.13 8.77 -15.93
C MET A 441 -23.05 9.82 -16.26
N VAL A 442 -21.78 9.46 -16.05
CA VAL A 442 -20.64 10.39 -16.19
C VAL A 442 -20.45 10.94 -17.61
N ASP A 443 -21.04 10.30 -18.62
CA ASP A 443 -20.97 10.71 -20.02
C ASP A 443 -22.11 11.67 -20.43
N THR A 444 -23.05 11.99 -19.53
CA THR A 444 -24.15 12.94 -19.82
C THR A 444 -23.61 14.30 -20.26
N PHE A 445 -22.53 14.73 -19.63
CA PHE A 445 -21.83 15.98 -19.90
C PHE A 445 -20.37 15.64 -20.20
N PRO A 446 -20.02 15.32 -21.47
CA PRO A 446 -18.69 14.79 -21.80
C PRO A 446 -17.57 15.85 -21.74
N GLU A 447 -17.94 17.13 -21.83
CA GLU A 447 -17.07 18.30 -21.69
C GLU A 447 -17.66 19.19 -20.59
N GLN A 448 -16.81 19.82 -19.78
CA GLN A 448 -17.18 20.72 -18.69
C GLN A 448 -16.39 22.02 -18.83
N VAL A 449 -16.98 23.14 -18.43
CA VAL A 449 -16.26 24.39 -18.26
C VAL A 449 -15.91 24.54 -16.78
N LEU A 450 -14.65 24.83 -16.47
CA LEU A 450 -14.26 25.16 -15.10
C LEU A 450 -14.83 26.54 -14.74
N GLU A 451 -15.86 26.62 -13.90
CA GLU A 451 -16.45 27.90 -13.49
C GLU A 451 -15.57 28.61 -12.48
N THR A 452 -15.18 27.90 -11.42
CA THR A 452 -14.42 28.49 -10.32
C THR A 452 -13.39 27.52 -9.77
N VAL A 453 -12.22 28.08 -9.44
CA VAL A 453 -11.17 27.37 -8.71
C VAL A 453 -10.77 28.21 -7.50
N TRP A 454 -10.96 27.69 -6.30
CA TRP A 454 -10.78 28.48 -5.08
C TRP A 454 -10.26 27.66 -3.89
N LEU A 455 -9.79 28.37 -2.88
CA LEU A 455 -9.27 27.84 -1.62
C LEU A 455 -10.26 28.16 -0.49
N ASP A 456 -10.57 27.17 0.34
CA ASP A 456 -11.45 27.36 1.51
C ASP A 456 -11.18 26.36 2.63
N THR A 457 -11.79 26.58 3.80
CA THR A 457 -11.70 25.68 4.96
C THR A 457 -12.55 24.43 4.83
N ARG A 458 -13.52 24.42 3.91
CA ARG A 458 -14.33 23.23 3.59
C ARG A 458 -14.67 23.14 2.09
N PRO A 459 -14.79 21.93 1.55
CA PRO A 459 -15.29 21.75 0.20
C PRO A 459 -16.80 22.02 0.13
N GLY A 460 -17.29 22.50 -1.02
CA GLY A 460 -18.70 22.79 -1.24
C GLY A 460 -18.92 23.67 -2.48
N ASP A 461 -20.11 24.24 -2.60
CA ASP A 461 -20.41 25.25 -3.63
C ASP A 461 -19.68 26.57 -3.35
N TYR A 462 -19.30 27.27 -4.42
CA TYR A 462 -18.75 28.61 -4.34
C TYR A 462 -19.85 29.66 -4.19
N TRP A 463 -19.68 30.56 -3.21
CA TRP A 463 -20.62 31.66 -2.96
C TRP A 463 -19.84 32.99 -2.94
N PRO A 464 -20.05 33.89 -3.93
CA PRO A 464 -19.35 35.17 -3.99
C PRO A 464 -19.60 36.09 -2.79
N SER A 465 -20.75 35.94 -2.14
CA SER A 465 -21.15 36.72 -0.96
C SER A 465 -20.57 36.18 0.36
N ARG A 466 -19.98 34.99 0.35
CA ARG A 466 -19.35 34.39 1.53
C ARG A 466 -17.91 34.89 1.65
N GLU A 467 -17.47 35.12 2.88
CA GLU A 467 -16.06 35.36 3.17
C GLU A 467 -15.25 34.06 3.03
N HIS A 468 -14.15 34.12 2.30
CA HIS A 468 -13.20 33.01 2.13
C HIS A 468 -11.88 33.41 2.81
N PRO A 469 -11.56 32.85 3.99
CA PRO A 469 -10.50 33.38 4.85
C PRO A 469 -9.09 32.96 4.44
N LEU A 470 -8.93 31.99 3.55
CA LEU A 470 -7.65 31.43 3.14
C LEU A 470 -7.09 32.15 1.91
N ARG A 471 -5.75 32.20 1.78
CA ARG A 471 -5.08 32.71 0.57
C ARG A 471 -4.11 31.68 0.02
N PHE A 472 -3.96 31.65 -1.31
CA PHE A 472 -3.01 30.73 -1.94
C PHE A 472 -1.56 31.02 -1.56
N GLY A 473 -1.22 32.28 -1.25
CA GLY A 473 0.11 32.65 -0.77
C GLY A 473 0.46 32.15 0.63
N ASP A 474 -0.53 31.68 1.41
CA ASP A 474 -0.30 31.07 2.72
C ASP A 474 0.06 29.58 2.62
N LEU A 475 -0.11 28.97 1.44
CA LEU A 475 0.31 27.60 1.18
C LEU A 475 1.84 27.52 1.08
N ASP A 476 2.40 26.39 1.50
CA ASP A 476 3.81 26.15 1.23
C ASP A 476 4.06 26.10 -0.30
N PRO A 477 5.26 26.51 -0.77
CA PRO A 477 5.53 26.62 -2.20
C PRO A 477 5.40 25.31 -2.98
N VAL A 478 5.72 24.17 -2.36
CA VAL A 478 5.59 22.85 -3.01
C VAL A 478 4.12 22.54 -3.23
N THR A 479 3.29 22.62 -2.19
CA THR A 479 1.84 22.38 -2.29
C THR A 479 1.19 23.30 -3.31
N ALA A 480 1.54 24.59 -3.31
CA ALA A 480 1.05 25.53 -4.32
C ALA A 480 1.45 25.07 -5.73
N SER A 481 2.72 24.77 -5.95
CA SER A 481 3.23 24.30 -7.26
C SER A 481 2.50 23.04 -7.75
N GLU A 482 2.22 22.11 -6.86
CA GLU A 482 1.57 20.82 -7.13
C GLU A 482 0.08 20.99 -7.48
N VAL A 483 -0.62 21.88 -6.79
CA VAL A 483 -2.00 22.26 -7.16
C VAL A 483 -2.02 22.88 -8.55
N LEU A 484 -1.09 23.79 -8.82
CA LEU A 484 -1.00 24.46 -10.12
C LEU A 484 -0.63 23.47 -11.23
N ALA A 485 0.26 22.52 -10.98
CA ALA A 485 0.60 21.44 -11.91
C ALA A 485 -0.64 20.60 -12.26
N ASP A 486 -1.43 20.23 -11.24
CA ASP A 486 -2.64 19.45 -11.43
C ASP A 486 -3.65 20.15 -12.35
N LEU A 487 -3.86 21.43 -12.10
CA LEU A 487 -4.78 22.27 -12.85
C LEU A 487 -4.24 22.58 -14.26
N THR A 488 -2.94 22.82 -14.41
CA THR A 488 -2.31 23.04 -15.72
C THR A 488 -2.42 21.81 -16.62
N GLU A 489 -2.20 20.60 -16.09
CA GLU A 489 -2.41 19.36 -16.85
C GLU A 489 -3.90 19.13 -17.18
N LEU A 490 -4.80 19.46 -16.23
CA LEU A 490 -6.24 19.37 -16.45
C LEU A 490 -6.69 20.25 -17.63
N THR A 491 -6.17 21.48 -17.72
CA THR A 491 -6.53 22.48 -18.74
C THR A 491 -5.65 22.42 -19.98
N SER A 492 -4.67 21.51 -20.06
CA SER A 492 -3.89 21.34 -21.28
C SER A 492 -4.76 20.76 -22.40
N ALA A 493 -4.49 21.16 -23.64
CA ALA A 493 -5.16 20.62 -24.82
C ALA A 493 -5.04 19.09 -24.90
#